data_AF-B2CBA0-F1
#
_entry.id   AF-B2CBA0-F1
#
_cell.length_a   1.000
_cell.length_b   1.000
_cell.length_c   1.000
_cell.angle_alpha   90.00
_cell.angle_beta   90.00
_cell.angle_gamma   90.00
#
_symmetry.space_group_name_H-M   'P 1'
#
loop_
_entity.id
_entity.type
_entity.pdbx_description
1 polymer ?
#
loop_
_entity_poly.entity_id
_entity_poly.type
_entity_poly.pdbx_seq_one_letter_code
_entity_poly.pdbx_strand_id
1 'polypeptide(L)'
;LDLSDNPSLAQACLMAALCPNKFPALQYLPVRHPGLKTLSGVCAALAAARVQPQSLDLSHNSLRVTAPGATRCVWPSALRSLNLSFAG
;
A
#
# COMPACT_ATOMS: atom_id res chain seq x y z
N LEU A 1 2.40 -0.86 12.88
CA LEU A 1 3.16 0.06 12.00
C LEU A 1 2.14 0.95 11.34
N ASP A 2 2.25 2.26 11.55
CA ASP A 2 1.42 3.25 10.87
C ASP A 2 2.33 4.08 9.95
N LEU A 3 1.99 4.15 8.67
CA LEU A 3 2.73 4.91 7.67
C LEU A 3 1.96 6.17 7.22
N SER A 4 0.85 6.48 7.88
CA SER A 4 0.10 7.73 7.67
C SER A 4 0.95 8.94 8.04
N ASP A 5 0.67 10.10 7.44
CA ASP A 5 1.29 11.38 7.77
C ASP A 5 2.83 11.42 7.62
N ASN A 6 3.38 10.61 6.70
CA ASN A 6 4.80 10.63 6.33
C ASN A 6 5.01 11.36 4.98
N PRO A 7 5.17 12.71 4.96
CA PRO A 7 5.12 13.53 3.75
C PRO A 7 6.22 13.24 2.71
N SER A 8 7.30 12.61 3.13
CA SER A 8 8.42 12.21 2.26
C SER A 8 8.24 10.82 1.65
N LEU A 9 7.17 10.10 1.98
CA LEU A 9 6.95 8.72 1.55
C LEU A 9 6.41 8.66 0.12
N ALA A 10 7.30 8.74 -0.86
CA ALA A 10 6.98 8.43 -2.26
C ALA A 10 6.66 6.93 -2.44
N GLN A 11 6.02 6.57 -3.55
CA GLN A 11 5.71 5.17 -3.87
C GLN A 11 6.95 4.25 -3.90
N ALA A 12 8.08 4.77 -4.40
CA ALA A 12 9.37 4.07 -4.33
C ALA A 12 9.88 3.91 -2.89
N CYS A 13 9.57 4.88 -2.02
CA CYS A 13 9.93 4.83 -0.61
C CYS A 13 9.01 3.91 0.20
N LEU A 14 7.78 3.63 -0.24
CA LEU A 14 6.90 2.64 0.43
C LEU A 14 7.55 1.25 0.43
N MET A 15 8.15 0.84 -0.70
CA MET A 15 8.91 -0.41 -0.76
C MET A 15 10.09 -0.40 0.21
N ALA A 16 10.82 0.71 0.27
CA ALA A 16 11.96 0.87 1.19
C ALA A 16 11.52 0.88 2.67
N ALA A 17 10.38 1.47 3.00
CA ALA A 17 9.84 1.51 4.36
C ALA A 17 9.36 0.13 4.83
N LEU A 18 8.79 -0.65 3.92
CA LEU A 18 8.24 -1.95 4.24
C LEU A 18 9.28 -3.06 4.36
N CYS A 19 10.50 -2.88 3.84
CA CYS A 19 11.67 -3.79 3.94
C CYS A 19 11.35 -5.30 3.88
N PRO A 20 11.81 -6.06 2.88
CA PRO A 20 11.47 -7.47 2.74
C PRO A 20 11.57 -8.28 4.05
N ASN A 21 10.46 -8.92 4.44
CA ASN A 21 10.33 -9.77 5.64
C ASN A 21 10.50 -9.07 7.00
N LYS A 22 10.53 -7.73 7.08
CA LYS A 22 10.67 -7.03 8.38
C LYS A 22 9.44 -7.11 9.26
N PHE A 23 8.26 -7.31 8.67
CA PHE A 23 6.98 -7.20 9.36
C PHE A 23 6.10 -8.46 9.20
N PRO A 24 6.58 -9.65 9.62
CA PRO A 24 5.88 -10.91 9.40
C PRO A 24 4.55 -11.04 10.17
N ALA A 25 4.39 -10.31 11.28
CA ALA A 25 3.20 -10.33 12.13
C ALA A 25 2.27 -9.12 11.90
N LEU A 26 2.50 -8.31 10.86
CA LEU A 26 1.71 -7.10 10.63
C LEU A 26 0.32 -7.47 10.12
N GLN A 27 -0.71 -7.14 10.91
CA GLN A 27 -2.11 -7.43 10.58
C GLN A 27 -2.84 -6.23 10.00
N TYR A 28 -2.59 -5.03 10.54
CA TYR A 28 -3.19 -3.79 10.08
C TYR A 28 -2.12 -2.85 9.55
N LEU A 29 -2.33 -2.34 8.34
CA LEU A 29 -1.44 -1.38 7.69
C LEU A 29 -2.26 -0.20 7.16
N PRO A 30 -2.29 0.92 7.89
CA PRO A 30 -2.76 2.19 7.35
C PRO A 30 -1.66 2.88 6.55
N VAL A 31 -2.01 3.36 5.36
CA VAL A 31 -1.15 4.14 4.47
C VAL A 31 -1.96 5.30 3.89
N ARG A 32 -1.78 6.50 4.45
CA ARG A 32 -2.49 7.72 4.02
C ARG A 32 -1.47 8.77 3.58
N HIS A 33 -1.33 8.99 2.27
CA HIS A 33 -0.31 9.87 1.70
C HIS A 33 -0.59 10.37 0.25
N PRO A 34 -0.44 11.69 -0.03
CA PRO A 34 -0.66 12.27 -1.37
C PRO A 34 0.33 11.80 -2.47
N GLY A 35 1.47 11.23 -2.09
CA GLY A 35 2.48 10.70 -3.02
C GLY A 35 2.16 9.30 -3.56
N LEU A 36 1.17 8.59 -3.02
CA LEU A 36 0.66 7.35 -3.59
C LEU A 36 -0.26 7.67 -4.75
N LYS A 37 0.20 7.35 -5.97
CA LYS A 37 -0.53 7.74 -7.18
C LYS A 37 -1.44 6.66 -7.72
N THR A 38 -1.19 5.38 -7.38
CA THR A 38 -1.90 4.25 -7.97
C THR A 38 -2.11 3.10 -7.00
N LEU A 39 -3.26 2.42 -7.12
CA LEU A 39 -3.53 1.17 -6.41
C LEU A 39 -2.52 0.07 -6.79
N SER A 40 -2.17 0.00 -8.08
CA SER A 40 -1.25 -1.03 -8.60
C SER A 40 0.14 -0.96 -7.97
N GLY A 41 0.69 0.24 -7.73
CA GLY A 41 2.02 0.33 -7.14
C GLY A 41 2.04 0.16 -5.61
N VAL A 42 0.92 0.41 -4.91
CA VAL A 42 0.79 0.00 -3.49
C VAL A 42 0.87 -1.52 -3.38
N CYS A 43 0.10 -2.20 -4.21
CA CYS A 43 0.07 -3.65 -4.27
C CYS A 43 1.43 -4.26 -4.68
N ALA A 44 2.12 -3.65 -5.66
CA ALA A 44 3.49 -4.05 -6.02
C ALA A 44 4.48 -3.89 -4.85
N ALA A 45 4.38 -2.81 -4.07
CA ALA A 45 5.24 -2.60 -2.90
C ALA A 45 5.00 -3.65 -1.80
N LEU A 46 3.74 -4.02 -1.54
CA LEU A 46 3.39 -5.08 -0.59
C LEU A 46 3.95 -6.43 -1.04
N ALA A 47 3.79 -6.77 -2.32
CA ALA A 47 4.31 -8.01 -2.89
C ALA A 47 5.85 -8.07 -2.80
N ALA A 48 6.55 -6.99 -3.16
CA ALA A 48 8.01 -6.90 -3.09
C ALA A 48 8.52 -7.03 -1.65
N ALA A 49 7.85 -6.40 -0.69
CA ALA A 49 8.22 -6.46 0.73
C ALA A 49 7.74 -7.74 1.43
N ARG A 50 6.95 -8.58 0.75
CA ARG A 50 6.32 -9.81 1.28
C ARG A 50 5.47 -9.53 2.52
N VAL A 51 4.80 -8.39 2.55
CA VAL A 51 3.93 -7.99 3.65
C VAL A 51 2.53 -8.54 3.38
N GLN A 52 1.97 -9.23 4.38
CA GLN A 52 0.68 -9.94 4.28
C GLN A 52 -0.31 -9.39 5.32
N PRO A 53 -0.76 -8.13 5.21
CA PRO A 53 -1.68 -7.55 6.17
C PRO A 53 -3.07 -8.15 5.98
N GLN A 54 -3.81 -8.30 7.07
CA GLN A 54 -5.22 -8.68 7.05
C GLN A 54 -6.11 -7.49 6.71
N SER A 55 -5.69 -6.27 7.06
CA SER A 55 -6.44 -5.05 6.82
C SER A 55 -5.51 -3.97 6.29
N LEU A 56 -5.88 -3.38 5.15
CA LEU A 56 -5.16 -2.29 4.49
C LEU A 56 -6.07 -1.06 4.43
N ASP A 57 -5.59 0.05 4.96
CA ASP A 57 -6.33 1.31 4.91
C ASP A 57 -5.62 2.30 3.99
N LEU A 58 -6.24 2.58 2.84
CA LEU A 58 -5.81 3.56 1.85
C LEU A 58 -6.79 4.73 1.76
N SER A 59 -7.60 4.97 2.79
CA SER A 59 -8.51 6.11 2.81
C SER A 59 -7.76 7.44 2.70
N HIS A 60 -8.42 8.45 2.14
CA HIS A 60 -7.88 9.80 1.98
C HIS A 60 -6.59 9.88 1.13
N ASN A 61 -6.43 8.99 0.15
CA ASN A 61 -5.37 9.07 -0.85
C ASN A 61 -5.95 9.43 -2.22
N SER A 62 -5.30 10.30 -3.00
CA SER A 62 -5.75 10.58 -4.38
C SER A 62 -5.27 9.48 -5.37
N LEU A 63 -5.83 8.27 -5.25
CA LEU A 63 -5.40 7.09 -6.00
C LEU A 63 -6.04 7.04 -7.39
N ARG A 64 -5.22 6.84 -8.41
CA ARG A 64 -5.69 6.49 -9.75
C ARG A 64 -5.83 4.97 -9.88
N VAL A 65 -6.94 4.53 -10.47
CA VAL A 65 -7.29 3.10 -10.61
C VAL A 65 -6.19 2.32 -11.32
N THR A 66 -5.64 2.87 -12.41
CA THR A 66 -4.59 2.22 -13.21
C THR A 66 -3.85 3.26 -14.03
N ALA A 67 -2.52 3.24 -14.01
CA ALA A 67 -1.74 3.84 -15.09
C ALA A 67 -1.89 2.94 -16.34
N PRO A 68 -2.01 3.50 -17.56
CA PRO A 68 -1.93 2.70 -18.78
C PRO A 68 -0.65 1.87 -18.79
N GLY A 69 -0.75 0.56 -19.03
CA GLY A 69 0.39 -0.37 -18.99
C GLY A 69 0.78 -0.86 -17.59
N ALA A 70 0.01 -0.55 -16.54
CA ALA A 70 0.28 -1.06 -15.20
C ALA A 70 0.15 -2.59 -15.14
N THR A 71 1.20 -3.25 -14.65
CA THR A 71 1.24 -4.69 -14.42
C THR A 71 0.12 -5.09 -13.45
N ARG A 72 -0.63 -6.16 -13.79
CA ARG A 72 -1.55 -6.78 -12.83
C ARG A 72 -0.76 -7.18 -11.60
N CYS A 73 -1.18 -6.68 -10.45
CA CYS A 73 -0.64 -7.09 -9.17
C CYS A 73 -1.63 -8.06 -8.49
N VAL A 74 -1.13 -8.93 -7.64
CA VAL A 74 -1.97 -9.81 -6.82
C VAL A 74 -1.92 -9.27 -5.39
N TRP A 75 -3.09 -8.97 -4.82
CA TRP A 75 -3.17 -8.52 -3.44
C TRP A 75 -2.75 -9.65 -2.47
N PRO A 76 -2.22 -9.30 -1.28
CA PRO A 76 -1.83 -10.27 -0.28
C PRO A 76 -2.97 -11.24 0.05
N SER A 77 -2.70 -12.55 0.10
CA SER A 77 -3.73 -13.57 0.31
C SER A 77 -4.36 -13.51 1.71
N ALA A 78 -3.64 -12.94 2.68
CA ALA A 78 -4.15 -12.69 4.02
C ALA A 78 -5.14 -11.52 4.09
N LEU A 79 -5.24 -10.68 3.05
CA LEU A 79 -6.03 -9.46 3.06
C LEU A 79 -7.53 -9.77 3.09
N ARG A 80 -8.22 -9.25 4.12
CA ARG A 80 -9.66 -9.43 4.37
C ARG A 80 -10.43 -8.11 4.27
N SER A 81 -9.75 -6.99 4.51
CA SER A 81 -10.37 -5.66 4.51
C SER A 81 -9.49 -4.67 3.75
N LEU A 82 -10.13 -3.88 2.89
CA LEU A 82 -9.51 -2.79 2.15
C LEU A 82 -10.39 -1.54 2.31
N ASN A 83 -9.86 -0.51 2.97
CA ASN A 83 -10.55 0.77 3.10
C ASN A 83 -10.09 1.74 2.00
N LEU A 84 -11.02 2.17 1.15
CA LEU A 84 -10.82 3.14 0.06
C LEU A 84 -11.67 4.41 0.24
N SER A 85 -12.16 4.67 1.47
CA SER A 85 -12.98 5.83 1.74
C SER A 85 -12.24 7.11 1.36
N PHE A 86 -12.86 7.99 0.56
CA PHE A 86 -12.26 9.25 0.11
C PHE A 86 -10.95 9.07 -0.68
N ALA A 87 -10.79 7.95 -1.40
CA ALA A 87 -9.55 7.63 -2.13
C ALA A 87 -9.57 8.05 -3.62
N GLY A 88 -10.12 9.23 -3.95
CA GLY A 88 -10.38 9.70 -5.33
C GLY A 88 -9.86 11.10 -5.63
#